data_AF-A0A9E0AT27-F1
#
_entry.id   AF-A0A9E0AT27-F1
#
_cell.length_a   1.000
_cell.length_b   1.000
_cell.length_c   1.000
_cell.angle_alpha   90.00
_cell.angle_beta   90.00
_cell.angle_gamma   90.00
#
_symmetry.space_group_name_H-M   'P 1'
#
loop_
_entity.id
_entity.type
_entity.pdbx_description
1 polymer ?
#
loop_
_entity_poly.entity_id
_entity_poly.type
_entity_poly.pdbx_seq_one_letter_code
_entity_poly.pdbx_strand_id
1 'polypeptide(L)'
;MNVDKRKTQVEVLAPAGSLDIMKAVVAAGADAIYLGGNMFGARAFANNFNDEELICAIEYAHLFGRKVYLTVNTLLKSREIENSLIEYLIPFYEAGLDAVIVQDMGVFNLIRKHFPDMDIHASTQMTQTGVYGSRLLKELGATRIVTSREMNLQEIKQLHERLDVEIESFVHGALCYCYSGQCLLSSFNGGRSGNRGRCAQPCRMPYDVYDNGEKINNRNNSYALSPKDMCALQILPDVIESGVYSLKIEGRMKNVTYAAMVTHIYRKYVDMYLERGRKGFKVDKKDIDDLSDIYNRGAFTTGYYDSVKGKKMMSLGRPNHMGTECLKVVSNKAGRITFKALKNVNRGDVFEIDKEHSFESGADVAAGQTLVVNLPKKYPLYEGRIVNRMNNAKIKAYVADNYVGITPKLHVDMRLVVRKNENISLTVMYDGIEKTCTGEIVTEAQSRPASEEELVKNLKKTGDTCFVVEDAEVQLDDGVFVPVGWIKELRRNVLEQLETHLKHSLVRTYNKPECAEPDDRENTDDNNYQVRKAAYLHDIAQVKKAASVSGVESIYLDYKMFYMN
;
A
#
# COMPACT_ATOMS: atom_id res chain seq x y z
N MET A 1 -21.25 -19.93 -16.12
CA MET A 1 -21.17 -20.10 -14.66
C MET A 1 -20.93 -18.71 -14.09
N ASN A 2 -21.99 -18.06 -13.63
CA ASN A 2 -21.90 -16.73 -13.03
C ASN A 2 -21.16 -16.88 -11.70
N VAL A 3 -19.90 -16.45 -11.67
CA VAL A 3 -19.18 -16.25 -10.41
C VAL A 3 -19.91 -15.11 -9.70
N ASP A 4 -20.49 -15.43 -8.55
CA ASP A 4 -21.15 -14.47 -7.67
C ASP A 4 -20.13 -13.39 -7.27
N LYS A 5 -20.24 -12.19 -7.86
CA LYS A 5 -19.32 -11.05 -7.63
C LYS A 5 -19.21 -10.67 -6.13
N ARG A 6 -20.14 -11.12 -5.29
CA ARG A 6 -20.12 -10.90 -3.84
C ARG A 6 -19.24 -11.88 -3.04
N LYS A 7 -18.76 -12.99 -3.63
CA LYS A 7 -18.01 -14.05 -2.91
C LYS A 7 -16.49 -14.03 -3.08
N THR A 8 -15.93 -13.16 -3.90
CA THR A 8 -14.46 -13.03 -4.06
C THR A 8 -14.09 -11.56 -4.28
N GLN A 9 -14.36 -10.71 -3.29
CA GLN A 9 -13.80 -9.35 -3.30
C GLN A 9 -12.32 -9.46 -2.93
N VAL A 10 -11.45 -9.11 -3.87
CA VAL A 10 -9.99 -9.08 -3.66
C VAL A 10 -9.56 -7.62 -3.75
N GLU A 11 -8.97 -7.12 -2.67
CA GLU A 11 -8.56 -5.73 -2.51
C GLU A 11 -7.14 -5.53 -3.06
N VAL A 12 -6.95 -4.56 -3.96
CA VAL A 12 -5.62 -4.06 -4.31
C VAL A 12 -5.25 -2.91 -3.37
N LEU A 13 -4.35 -3.19 -2.43
CA LEU A 13 -3.90 -2.22 -1.42
C LEU A 13 -2.61 -1.51 -1.87
N ALA A 14 -2.74 -0.23 -2.21
CA ALA A 14 -1.65 0.59 -2.70
C ALA A 14 -0.96 1.42 -1.59
N PRO A 15 0.35 1.68 -1.71
CA PRO A 15 1.07 2.60 -0.84
C PRO A 15 0.93 4.06 -1.30
N ALA A 16 0.80 4.99 -0.36
CA ALA A 16 0.96 6.42 -0.64
C ALA A 16 1.94 7.11 0.32
N GLY A 17 2.89 7.85 -0.26
CA GLY A 17 3.85 8.69 0.46
C GLY A 17 3.60 10.20 0.28
N SER A 18 2.54 10.59 -0.42
CA SER A 18 2.07 11.97 -0.55
C SER A 18 0.64 11.96 -1.09
N LEU A 19 -0.07 13.09 -0.97
CA LEU A 19 -1.42 13.23 -1.49
C LEU A 19 -1.49 13.03 -3.01
N ASP A 20 -0.51 13.52 -3.76
CA ASP A 20 -0.45 13.31 -5.22
C ASP A 20 -0.30 11.84 -5.60
N ILE A 21 0.54 11.09 -4.86
CA ILE A 21 0.67 9.65 -5.07
C ILE A 21 -0.64 8.94 -4.73
N MET A 22 -1.32 9.36 -3.65
CA MET A 22 -2.62 8.80 -3.28
C MET A 22 -3.63 8.96 -4.42
N LYS A 23 -3.80 10.18 -4.93
CA LYS A 23 -4.72 10.45 -6.05
C LYS A 23 -4.37 9.62 -7.28
N ALA A 24 -3.08 9.50 -7.59
CA ALA A 24 -2.63 8.69 -8.72
C ALA A 24 -2.89 7.18 -8.55
N VAL A 25 -2.75 6.61 -7.35
CA VAL A 25 -3.06 5.19 -7.14
C VAL A 25 -4.56 4.92 -7.12
N VAL A 26 -5.39 5.86 -6.65
CA VAL A 26 -6.85 5.80 -6.80
C VAL A 26 -7.22 5.78 -8.29
N ALA A 27 -6.65 6.68 -9.09
CA ALA A 27 -6.83 6.69 -10.55
C ALA A 27 -6.31 5.41 -11.23
N ALA A 28 -5.26 4.79 -10.68
CA ALA A 28 -4.74 3.51 -11.16
C ALA A 28 -5.59 2.29 -10.74
N GLY A 29 -6.64 2.49 -9.93
CA GLY A 29 -7.58 1.44 -9.54
C GLY A 29 -7.26 0.76 -8.21
N ALA A 30 -6.62 1.45 -7.26
CA ALA A 30 -6.51 0.97 -5.88
C ALA A 30 -7.91 0.86 -5.24
N ASP A 31 -8.14 -0.21 -4.48
CA ASP A 31 -9.36 -0.38 -3.67
C ASP A 31 -9.21 0.24 -2.28
N ALA A 32 -7.98 0.21 -1.77
CA ALA A 32 -7.59 0.82 -0.51
C ALA A 32 -6.17 1.39 -0.60
N ILE A 33 -5.88 2.36 0.28
CA ILE A 33 -4.60 3.04 0.35
C ILE A 33 -4.07 2.98 1.77
N TYR A 34 -2.83 2.53 1.94
CA TYR A 34 -2.14 2.68 3.23
C TYR A 34 -1.09 3.79 3.17
N LEU A 35 -1.08 4.62 4.21
CA LEU A 35 -0.22 5.79 4.32
C LEU A 35 0.27 5.97 5.77
N GLY A 36 1.17 6.94 5.97
CA GLY A 36 1.63 7.31 7.32
C GLY A 36 1.49 8.81 7.52
N GLY A 37 0.97 9.19 8.68
CA GLY A 37 0.97 10.58 9.12
C GLY A 37 2.29 10.99 9.79
N ASN A 38 2.33 12.22 10.28
CA ASN A 38 3.48 12.83 10.94
C ASN A 38 4.01 12.06 12.18
N MET A 39 3.20 11.21 12.82
CA MET A 39 3.54 10.46 14.02
C MET A 39 3.32 8.95 13.90
N PHE A 40 3.96 8.18 14.79
CA PHE A 40 3.71 6.76 15.09
C PHE A 40 3.85 5.72 13.95
N GLY A 41 4.25 6.11 12.73
CA GLY A 41 4.46 5.21 11.59
C GLY A 41 5.89 4.67 11.42
N ALA A 42 6.04 3.44 10.91
CA ALA A 42 7.33 2.75 10.71
C ALA A 42 8.20 3.26 9.54
N ARG A 43 8.04 4.52 9.10
CA ARG A 43 8.96 5.20 8.16
C ARG A 43 9.15 6.65 8.59
N ALA A 44 10.01 6.89 9.56
CA ALA A 44 10.26 8.22 10.12
C ALA A 44 10.88 9.22 9.13
N PHE A 45 11.41 8.73 7.99
CA PHE A 45 12.09 9.54 6.96
C PHE A 45 11.33 9.60 5.62
N ALA A 46 10.09 9.09 5.56
CA ALA A 46 9.25 9.28 4.38
C ALA A 46 8.62 10.69 4.43
N ASN A 47 8.24 11.24 3.27
CA ASN A 47 7.28 12.33 3.24
C ASN A 47 5.99 11.76 3.85
N ASN A 48 5.62 12.23 5.03
CA ASN A 48 4.40 11.81 5.72
C ASN A 48 3.36 12.90 5.55
N PHE A 49 2.09 12.51 5.58
CA PHE A 49 0.98 13.44 5.51
C PHE A 49 0.95 14.30 6.78
N ASN A 50 0.68 15.59 6.62
CA ASN A 50 0.19 16.40 7.73
C ASN A 50 -1.31 16.09 7.98
N ASP A 51 -1.87 16.69 9.03
CA ASP A 51 -3.22 16.35 9.50
C ASP A 51 -4.28 16.78 8.47
N GLU A 52 -4.13 17.96 7.86
CA GLU A 52 -5.05 18.46 6.83
C GLU A 52 -5.00 17.63 5.54
N GLU A 53 -3.79 17.27 5.09
CA GLU A 53 -3.58 16.40 3.93
C GLU A 53 -4.18 15.01 4.16
N LEU A 54 -4.10 14.50 5.40
CA LEU A 54 -4.65 13.19 5.75
C LEU A 54 -6.18 13.20 5.75
N ILE A 55 -6.83 14.24 6.29
CA ILE A 55 -8.28 14.42 6.21
C ILE A 55 -8.70 14.55 4.74
N CYS A 56 -8.01 15.38 3.96
CA CYS A 56 -8.25 15.51 2.52
C CYS A 56 -8.09 14.17 1.79
N ALA A 57 -7.15 13.33 2.23
CA ALA A 57 -6.97 12.00 1.67
C ALA A 57 -8.14 11.07 1.99
N ILE A 58 -8.66 11.09 3.22
CA ILE A 58 -9.83 10.31 3.62
C ILE A 58 -11.05 10.70 2.77
N GLU A 59 -11.37 12.00 2.72
CA GLU A 59 -12.50 12.51 1.93
C GLU A 59 -12.38 12.17 0.44
N TYR A 60 -11.19 12.35 -0.15
CA TYR A 60 -10.96 12.03 -1.56
C TYR A 60 -11.10 10.54 -1.83
N ALA A 61 -10.59 9.67 -0.95
CA ALA A 61 -10.73 8.23 -1.11
C ALA A 61 -12.22 7.81 -1.01
N HIS A 62 -12.95 8.31 -0.01
CA HIS A 62 -14.37 8.01 0.18
C HIS A 62 -15.25 8.51 -0.95
N LEU A 63 -14.92 9.66 -1.56
CA LEU A 63 -15.57 10.14 -2.78
C LEU A 63 -15.59 9.08 -3.89
N PHE A 64 -14.53 8.28 -4.02
CA PHE A 64 -14.41 7.22 -5.00
C PHE A 64 -14.66 5.81 -4.43
N GLY A 65 -15.25 5.71 -3.23
CA GLY A 65 -15.55 4.44 -2.56
C GLY A 65 -14.31 3.63 -2.15
N ARG A 66 -13.19 4.30 -1.86
CA ARG A 66 -11.90 3.68 -1.50
C ARG A 66 -11.60 3.87 -0.03
N LYS A 67 -10.92 2.89 0.57
CA LYS A 67 -10.58 2.90 2.01
C LYS A 67 -9.20 3.48 2.28
N VAL A 68 -9.01 4.08 3.46
CA VAL A 68 -7.72 4.62 3.92
C VAL A 68 -7.26 3.95 5.21
N TYR A 69 -6.03 3.44 5.20
CA TYR A 69 -5.40 2.77 6.35
C TYR A 69 -4.20 3.56 6.86
N LEU A 70 -4.25 3.99 8.12
CA LEU A 70 -3.19 4.76 8.75
C LEU A 70 -2.20 3.84 9.48
N THR A 71 -0.90 3.99 9.21
CA THR A 71 0.11 3.23 9.96
C THR A 71 0.36 3.80 11.35
N VAL A 72 0.03 3.03 12.39
CA VAL A 72 0.36 3.25 13.81
C VAL A 72 1.18 2.07 14.33
N ASN A 73 2.18 1.67 13.54
CA ASN A 73 2.85 0.38 13.62
C ASN A 73 4.28 0.47 14.19
N THR A 74 4.50 1.34 15.17
CA THR A 74 5.78 1.43 15.90
C THR A 74 5.59 1.09 17.37
N LEU A 75 6.65 0.57 17.99
CA LEU A 75 6.69 0.37 19.45
C LEU A 75 6.87 1.71 20.16
N LEU A 76 5.97 2.03 21.07
CA LEU A 76 5.90 3.31 21.79
C LEU A 76 6.35 3.15 23.24
N LYS A 77 6.87 4.24 23.83
CA LYS A 77 7.07 4.34 25.28
C LYS A 77 5.81 4.91 25.93
N SER A 78 5.56 4.63 27.21
CA SER A 78 4.35 5.11 27.92
C SER A 78 4.12 6.62 27.77
N ARG A 79 5.18 7.43 27.96
CA ARG A 79 5.12 8.90 27.74
C ARG A 79 4.73 9.33 26.32
N GLU A 80 4.97 8.50 25.31
CA GLU A 80 4.61 8.80 23.91
C GLU A 80 3.13 8.45 23.64
N ILE A 81 2.57 7.53 24.44
CA ILE A 81 1.17 7.13 24.39
C ILE A 81 0.31 8.16 25.14
N GLU A 82 0.65 8.41 26.41
CA GLU A 82 -0.10 9.27 27.33
C GLU A 82 -0.26 10.70 26.83
N ASN A 83 0.75 11.23 26.14
CA ASN A 83 0.80 12.65 25.78
C ASN A 83 0.14 13.00 24.45
N SER A 84 -0.13 12.04 23.56
CA SER A 84 -0.58 12.42 22.21
C SER A 84 -1.27 11.36 21.36
N LEU A 85 -1.24 10.06 21.69
CA LEU A 85 -1.76 9.03 20.78
C LEU A 85 -3.27 9.20 20.50
N ILE A 86 -4.07 9.38 21.55
CA ILE A 86 -5.53 9.49 21.42
C ILE A 86 -5.90 10.80 20.72
N GLU A 87 -5.37 11.93 21.20
CA GLU A 87 -5.62 13.25 20.62
C GLU A 87 -5.24 13.31 19.13
N TYR A 88 -4.14 12.65 18.75
CA TYR A 88 -3.71 12.55 17.38
C TYR A 88 -4.70 11.81 16.48
N LEU A 89 -5.37 10.77 16.98
CA LEU A 89 -6.26 9.93 16.18
C LEU A 89 -7.69 10.48 16.09
N ILE A 90 -8.13 11.32 17.03
CA ILE A 90 -9.47 11.94 17.04
C ILE A 90 -9.85 12.56 15.69
N PRO A 91 -9.09 13.51 15.11
CA PRO A 91 -9.53 14.19 13.88
C PRO A 91 -9.68 13.22 12.70
N PHE A 92 -8.85 12.18 12.62
CA PHE A 92 -8.93 11.20 11.54
C PHE A 92 -10.08 10.21 11.77
N TYR A 93 -10.32 9.82 13.02
CA TYR A 93 -11.47 9.01 13.40
C TYR A 93 -12.78 9.72 13.02
N GLU A 94 -12.89 11.00 13.36
CA GLU A 94 -14.05 11.84 13.05
C GLU A 94 -14.22 12.07 11.55
N ALA A 95 -13.12 12.25 10.81
CA ALA A 95 -13.14 12.29 9.34
C ALA A 95 -13.53 10.95 8.69
N GLY A 96 -13.64 9.86 9.46
CA GLY A 96 -14.10 8.56 8.98
C GLY A 96 -12.98 7.58 8.60
N LEU A 97 -11.76 7.76 9.11
CA LEU A 97 -10.63 6.84 8.87
C LEU A 97 -11.05 5.36 9.00
N ASP A 98 -10.80 4.57 7.97
CA ASP A 98 -11.31 3.20 7.89
C ASP A 98 -10.62 2.27 8.89
N ALA A 99 -9.28 2.29 8.92
CA ALA A 99 -8.51 1.41 9.81
C ALA A 99 -7.15 1.98 10.22
N VAL A 100 -6.62 1.44 11.31
CA VAL A 100 -5.23 1.63 11.74
C VAL A 100 -4.44 0.33 11.70
N ILE A 101 -3.20 0.39 11.23
CA ILE A 101 -2.28 -0.75 11.20
C ILE A 101 -1.39 -0.68 12.44
N VAL A 102 -1.55 -1.63 13.37
CA VAL A 102 -0.98 -1.53 14.73
C VAL A 102 0.00 -2.66 15.02
N GLN A 103 1.09 -2.35 15.74
CA GLN A 103 2.05 -3.35 16.23
C GLN A 103 1.96 -3.57 17.74
N ASP A 104 1.89 -2.47 18.51
CA ASP A 104 2.04 -2.50 19.96
C ASP A 104 0.72 -2.92 20.64
N MET A 105 0.77 -3.88 21.56
CA MET A 105 -0.43 -4.43 22.22
C MET A 105 -1.12 -3.42 23.15
N GLY A 106 -0.37 -2.52 23.78
CA GLY A 106 -0.94 -1.47 24.62
C GLY A 106 -1.68 -0.44 23.76
N VAL A 107 -1.06 -0.04 22.64
CA VAL A 107 -1.69 0.83 21.62
C VAL A 107 -2.95 0.17 21.05
N PHE A 108 -2.89 -1.12 20.74
CA PHE A 108 -4.03 -1.90 20.25
C PHE A 108 -5.22 -1.79 21.22
N ASN A 109 -4.98 -2.06 22.50
CA ASN A 109 -6.02 -2.01 23.53
C ASN A 109 -6.63 -0.61 23.68
N LEU A 110 -5.78 0.42 23.70
CA LEU A 110 -6.23 1.81 23.82
C LEU A 110 -7.06 2.26 22.62
N ILE A 111 -6.65 1.92 21.40
CA ILE A 111 -7.40 2.25 20.19
C ILE A 111 -8.76 1.55 20.22
N ARG A 112 -8.80 0.26 20.56
CA ARG A 112 -10.06 -0.50 20.64
C ARG A 112 -11.06 0.11 21.62
N LYS A 113 -10.56 0.68 22.72
CA LYS A 113 -11.36 1.34 23.77
C LYS A 113 -11.86 2.73 23.35
N HIS A 114 -10.99 3.55 22.75
CA HIS A 114 -11.30 4.94 22.40
C HIS A 114 -12.00 5.11 21.05
N PHE A 115 -11.80 4.18 20.12
CA PHE A 115 -12.27 4.25 18.74
C PHE A 115 -12.96 2.93 18.34
N PRO A 116 -14.08 2.57 18.98
CA PRO A 116 -14.68 1.25 18.83
C PRO A 116 -15.23 0.94 17.43
N ASP A 117 -15.52 1.97 16.63
CA ASP A 117 -16.06 1.87 15.28
C ASP A 117 -14.99 1.97 14.17
N MET A 118 -13.70 1.96 14.54
CA MET A 118 -12.57 1.97 13.62
C MET A 118 -11.87 0.61 13.62
N ASP A 119 -11.60 0.09 12.42
CA ASP A 119 -10.98 -1.22 12.27
C ASP A 119 -9.51 -1.21 12.71
N ILE A 120 -9.06 -2.34 13.26
CA ILE A 120 -7.67 -2.55 13.66
C ILE A 120 -7.08 -3.69 12.83
N HIS A 121 -6.06 -3.35 12.04
CA HIS A 121 -5.29 -4.29 11.26
C HIS A 121 -4.02 -4.68 12.03
N ALA A 122 -3.87 -5.96 12.36
CA ALA A 122 -2.67 -6.47 13.00
C ALA A 122 -1.48 -6.39 12.05
N SER A 123 -0.51 -5.53 12.35
CA SER A 123 0.66 -5.27 11.50
C SER A 123 1.48 -6.53 11.27
N THR A 124 2.10 -6.63 10.09
CA THR A 124 3.14 -7.64 9.79
C THR A 124 4.28 -7.63 10.83
N GLN A 125 4.48 -6.50 11.53
CA GLN A 125 5.47 -6.37 12.61
C GLN A 125 5.08 -7.10 13.91
N MET A 126 3.86 -7.65 14.01
CA MET A 126 3.43 -8.51 15.12
C MET A 126 3.85 -9.96 14.93
N THR A 127 4.60 -10.29 13.87
CA THR A 127 5.18 -11.62 13.61
C THR A 127 4.14 -12.75 13.66
N GLN A 128 2.99 -12.55 13.02
CA GLN A 128 1.96 -13.57 12.93
C GLN A 128 2.34 -14.60 11.88
N THR A 129 2.66 -15.82 12.33
CA THR A 129 3.15 -16.94 11.51
C THR A 129 2.25 -18.19 11.59
N GLY A 130 1.08 -18.07 12.22
CA GLY A 130 0.15 -19.18 12.34
C GLY A 130 -1.14 -18.85 13.08
N VAL A 131 -2.03 -19.85 13.11
CA VAL A 131 -3.43 -19.73 13.54
C VAL A 131 -3.59 -19.27 14.98
N TYR A 132 -2.77 -19.77 15.90
CA TYR A 132 -2.97 -19.51 17.33
C TYR A 132 -2.71 -18.05 17.71
N GLY A 133 -1.61 -17.46 17.22
CA GLY A 133 -1.33 -16.03 17.45
C GLY A 133 -2.38 -15.14 16.79
N SER A 134 -2.76 -15.48 15.55
CA SER A 134 -3.77 -14.71 14.81
C SER A 134 -5.16 -14.79 15.45
N ARG A 135 -5.50 -15.93 16.07
CA ARG A 135 -6.74 -16.11 16.83
C ARG A 135 -6.79 -15.16 18.03
N LEU A 136 -5.71 -15.06 18.81
CA LEU A 136 -5.64 -14.14 19.94
C LEU A 136 -5.87 -12.69 19.50
N LEU A 137 -5.26 -12.28 18.37
CA LEU A 137 -5.46 -10.92 17.84
C LEU A 137 -6.89 -10.69 17.35
N LYS A 138 -7.49 -11.68 16.69
CA LYS A 138 -8.90 -11.62 16.29
C LYS A 138 -9.81 -11.49 17.52
N GLU A 139 -9.59 -12.30 18.56
CA GLU A 139 -10.37 -12.26 19.80
C GLU A 139 -10.25 -10.92 20.54
N LEU A 140 -9.10 -10.24 20.42
CA LEU A 140 -8.91 -8.88 20.93
C LEU A 140 -9.58 -7.79 20.08
N GLY A 141 -10.07 -8.13 18.88
CA GLY A 141 -10.81 -7.22 18.01
C GLY A 141 -10.10 -6.84 16.70
N ALA A 142 -9.05 -7.57 16.29
CA ALA A 142 -8.43 -7.33 14.99
C ALA A 142 -9.38 -7.83 13.88
N THR A 143 -9.70 -6.95 12.93
CA THR A 143 -10.54 -7.30 11.77
C THR A 143 -9.72 -7.88 10.63
N ARG A 144 -8.41 -7.62 10.62
CA ARG A 144 -7.47 -8.07 9.58
C ARG A 144 -6.13 -8.48 10.16
N ILE A 145 -5.58 -9.57 9.63
CA ILE A 145 -4.23 -10.05 9.93
C ILE A 145 -3.31 -9.80 8.73
N VAL A 146 -2.32 -8.92 8.91
CA VAL A 146 -1.24 -8.75 7.93
C VAL A 146 -0.19 -9.82 8.18
N THR A 147 -0.11 -10.81 7.30
CA THR A 147 0.75 -11.98 7.51
C THR A 147 2.23 -11.61 7.52
N SER A 148 3.04 -12.42 8.21
CA SER A 148 4.49 -12.28 8.13
C SER A 148 4.98 -12.66 6.73
N ARG A 149 6.01 -11.97 6.23
CA ARG A 149 6.49 -12.14 4.84
C ARG A 149 7.21 -13.46 4.59
N GLU A 150 7.54 -14.16 5.66
CA GLU A 150 8.19 -15.47 5.70
C GLU A 150 7.22 -16.66 5.66
N MET A 151 5.90 -16.41 5.65
CA MET A 151 4.89 -17.46 5.50
C MET A 151 4.78 -17.94 4.04
N ASN A 152 4.50 -19.24 3.89
CA ASN A 152 4.18 -19.85 2.59
C ASN A 152 2.66 -19.92 2.34
N LEU A 153 2.25 -20.23 1.10
CA LEU A 153 0.83 -20.26 0.73
C LEU A 153 0.01 -21.32 1.48
N GLN A 154 0.62 -22.44 1.85
CA GLN A 154 -0.07 -23.48 2.61
C GLN A 154 -0.35 -23.02 4.05
N GLU A 155 0.59 -22.32 4.68
CA GLU A 155 0.41 -21.73 6.02
C GLU A 155 -0.67 -20.64 6.01
N ILE A 156 -0.70 -19.80 4.97
CA ILE A 156 -1.75 -18.78 4.78
C ILE A 156 -3.11 -19.45 4.57
N LYS A 157 -3.18 -20.50 3.74
CA LYS A 157 -4.40 -21.27 3.53
C LYS A 157 -4.93 -21.90 4.81
N GLN A 158 -4.05 -22.47 5.64
CA GLN A 158 -4.45 -23.00 6.95
C GLN A 158 -4.99 -21.92 7.89
N LEU A 159 -4.48 -20.69 7.80
CA LEU A 159 -5.01 -19.55 8.54
C LEU A 159 -6.44 -19.23 8.10
N HIS A 160 -6.65 -19.11 6.78
CA HIS A 160 -7.95 -18.82 6.19
C HIS A 160 -9.00 -19.88 6.52
N GLU A 161 -8.65 -21.17 6.41
CA GLU A 161 -9.58 -22.28 6.66
C GLU A 161 -10.02 -22.39 8.13
N ARG A 162 -9.27 -21.78 9.07
CA ARG A 162 -9.49 -21.96 10.52
C ARG A 162 -9.94 -20.69 11.23
N LEU A 163 -9.79 -19.53 10.62
CA LEU A 163 -10.17 -18.23 11.17
C LEU A 163 -10.93 -17.41 10.15
N ASP A 164 -12.12 -17.00 10.54
CA ASP A 164 -12.92 -16.02 9.80
C ASP A 164 -12.39 -14.60 10.09
N VAL A 165 -11.31 -14.21 9.43
CA VAL A 165 -10.67 -12.90 9.54
C VAL A 165 -10.08 -12.50 8.19
N GLU A 166 -10.06 -11.21 7.86
CA GLU A 166 -9.42 -10.77 6.63
C GLU A 166 -7.91 -11.05 6.68
N ILE A 167 -7.37 -11.56 5.59
CA ILE A 167 -5.93 -11.81 5.44
C ILE A 167 -5.34 -10.84 4.44
N GLU A 168 -4.30 -10.13 4.87
CA GLU A 168 -3.53 -9.21 4.03
C GLU A 168 -2.10 -9.73 3.89
N SER A 169 -1.60 -9.78 2.66
CA SER A 169 -0.25 -10.26 2.39
C SER A 169 0.46 -9.41 1.34
N PHE A 170 1.78 -9.25 1.51
CA PHE A 170 2.59 -8.53 0.55
C PHE A 170 2.73 -9.30 -0.76
N VAL A 171 2.45 -8.66 -1.89
CA VAL A 171 2.54 -9.29 -3.22
C VAL A 171 3.64 -8.69 -4.09
N HIS A 172 4.09 -7.48 -3.78
CA HIS A 172 5.09 -6.79 -4.58
C HIS A 172 6.01 -5.88 -3.74
N GLY A 173 7.25 -5.73 -4.19
CA GLY A 173 8.22 -4.77 -3.64
C GLY A 173 9.28 -5.37 -2.72
N ALA A 174 9.93 -4.55 -1.91
CA ALA A 174 11.16 -4.94 -1.21
C ALA A 174 10.90 -5.98 -0.11
N LEU A 175 11.65 -7.10 -0.09
CA LEU A 175 11.61 -8.09 1.01
C LEU A 175 12.56 -7.74 2.16
N CYS A 176 12.17 -8.14 3.37
CA CYS A 176 13.00 -8.12 4.58
C CYS A 176 13.76 -9.45 4.71
N TYR A 177 14.96 -9.38 5.30
CA TYR A 177 15.79 -10.57 5.54
C TYR A 177 15.42 -11.31 6.84
N CYS A 178 15.04 -10.57 7.88
CA CYS A 178 14.71 -11.11 9.21
C CYS A 178 13.20 -11.35 9.34
N TYR A 179 12.81 -12.15 10.35
CA TYR A 179 11.42 -12.31 10.77
C TYR A 179 10.73 -10.94 10.93
N SER A 180 9.50 -10.87 10.45
CA SER A 180 8.77 -9.61 10.31
C SER A 180 8.58 -8.95 11.68
N GLY A 181 9.10 -7.72 11.87
CA GLY A 181 9.06 -7.00 13.15
C GLY A 181 10.13 -7.36 14.19
N GLN A 182 11.04 -8.30 13.89
CA GLN A 182 12.05 -8.79 14.85
C GLN A 182 13.49 -8.33 14.52
N CYS A 183 13.65 -7.36 13.61
CA CYS A 183 14.96 -6.94 13.15
C CYS A 183 15.63 -5.92 14.10
N LEU A 184 16.62 -6.38 14.86
CA LEU A 184 17.42 -5.54 15.76
C LEU A 184 18.74 -5.03 15.15
N LEU A 185 19.07 -5.42 13.91
CA LEU A 185 20.39 -5.11 13.31
C LEU A 185 20.71 -3.61 13.29
N SER A 186 19.72 -2.76 12.98
CA SER A 186 19.95 -1.31 12.96
C SER A 186 20.21 -0.76 14.37
N SER A 187 19.59 -1.36 15.39
CA SER A 187 19.73 -0.93 16.78
C SER A 187 21.14 -1.26 17.28
N PHE A 188 21.58 -2.50 17.05
CA PHE A 188 22.92 -2.96 17.43
C PHE A 188 24.03 -2.18 16.72
N ASN A 189 23.87 -1.87 15.43
CA ASN A 189 24.94 -1.28 14.64
C ASN A 189 25.06 0.24 14.76
N GLY A 190 24.02 0.95 15.23
CA GLY A 190 24.03 2.42 15.22
C GLY A 190 22.90 3.13 15.95
N GLY A 191 22.25 2.47 16.92
CA GLY A 191 21.23 3.08 17.78
C GLY A 191 19.89 3.43 17.10
N ARG A 192 19.75 3.15 15.80
CA ARG A 192 18.50 3.35 15.03
C ARG A 192 17.62 2.10 15.14
N SER A 193 16.38 2.21 15.56
CA SER A 193 15.49 1.04 15.61
C SER A 193 14.71 0.85 14.30
N GLY A 194 14.88 -0.33 13.68
CA GLY A 194 14.07 -0.74 12.53
C GLY A 194 12.58 -0.87 12.86
N ASN A 195 12.29 -1.34 14.08
CA ASN A 195 10.93 -1.53 14.61
C ASN A 195 10.28 -0.22 15.08
N ARG A 196 11.01 0.90 15.07
CA ARG A 196 10.49 2.26 15.31
C ARG A 196 10.61 3.13 14.05
N GLY A 197 10.59 2.49 12.89
CA GLY A 197 10.59 3.18 11.60
C GLY A 197 11.87 3.88 11.18
N ARG A 198 12.99 3.62 11.88
CA ARG A 198 14.29 4.23 11.62
C ARG A 198 15.27 3.25 11.01
N CYS A 199 14.82 2.18 10.36
CA CYS A 199 15.69 1.16 9.74
C CYS A 199 16.80 1.81 8.88
N ALA A 200 18.06 1.44 9.13
CA ALA A 200 19.22 1.91 8.38
C ALA A 200 19.56 1.00 7.18
N GLN A 201 18.71 -0.01 6.93
CA GLN A 201 18.89 -1.02 5.89
C GLN A 201 20.24 -1.77 5.97
N PRO A 202 20.69 -2.24 7.15
CA PRO A 202 21.99 -2.92 7.29
C PRO A 202 22.08 -4.17 6.40
N CYS A 203 20.96 -4.88 6.18
CA CYS A 203 20.90 -6.01 5.24
C CYS A 203 21.25 -5.65 3.78
N ARG A 204 21.33 -4.35 3.44
CA ARG A 204 21.70 -3.82 2.13
C ARG A 204 23.18 -3.41 2.05
N MET A 205 23.95 -3.57 3.12
CA MET A 205 25.38 -3.31 3.16
C MET A 205 26.19 -4.50 2.61
N PRO A 206 27.43 -4.29 2.14
CA PRO A 206 28.34 -5.37 1.81
C PRO A 206 28.83 -6.06 3.10
N TYR A 207 28.98 -7.38 3.04
CA TYR A 207 29.47 -8.24 4.11
C TYR A 207 30.59 -9.14 3.60
N ASP A 208 31.56 -9.43 4.46
CA ASP A 208 32.48 -10.54 4.27
C ASP A 208 31.87 -11.79 4.91
N VAL A 209 31.76 -12.88 4.15
CA VAL A 209 31.13 -14.13 4.59
C VAL A 209 32.21 -15.18 4.74
N TYR A 210 32.27 -15.79 5.93
CA TYR A 210 33.24 -16.82 6.28
C TYR A 210 32.53 -18.15 6.52
N ASP A 211 33.11 -19.23 6.01
CA ASP A 211 32.75 -20.61 6.31
C ASP A 211 34.02 -21.36 6.71
N ASN A 212 34.01 -22.00 7.89
CA ASN A 212 35.20 -22.64 8.49
C ASN A 212 36.49 -21.77 8.49
N GLY A 213 36.33 -20.45 8.67
CA GLY A 213 37.45 -19.49 8.68
C GLY A 213 37.89 -19.02 7.29
N GLU A 214 37.37 -19.59 6.20
CA GLU A 214 37.66 -19.16 4.84
C GLU A 214 36.60 -18.19 4.32
N LYS A 215 37.05 -17.10 3.70
CA LYS A 215 36.14 -16.14 3.06
C LYS A 215 35.57 -16.75 1.77
N ILE A 216 34.27 -17.00 1.74
CA ILE A 216 33.58 -17.67 0.62
C ILE A 216 32.99 -16.70 -0.41
N ASN A 217 33.00 -15.40 -0.13
CA ASN A 217 32.48 -14.37 -1.04
C ASN A 217 33.55 -13.40 -1.54
N ASN A 218 33.23 -12.74 -2.64
CA ASN A 218 34.06 -11.77 -3.34
C ASN A 218 33.24 -10.50 -3.65
N ARG A 219 33.84 -9.56 -4.38
CA ARG A 219 33.23 -8.26 -4.69
C ARG A 219 31.88 -8.39 -5.42
N ASN A 220 31.70 -9.42 -6.27
CA ASN A 220 30.50 -9.64 -7.08
C ASN A 220 29.34 -10.29 -6.30
N ASN A 221 29.58 -10.76 -5.07
CA ASN A 221 28.56 -11.35 -4.21
C ASN A 221 28.69 -10.88 -2.75
N SER A 222 28.99 -9.59 -2.57
CA SER A 222 29.20 -8.96 -1.27
C SER A 222 27.90 -8.65 -0.50
N TYR A 223 26.75 -8.59 -1.16
CA TYR A 223 25.47 -8.25 -0.53
C TYR A 223 24.71 -9.49 -0.05
N ALA A 224 25.32 -10.25 0.86
CA ALA A 224 24.84 -11.58 1.28
C ALA A 224 23.44 -11.59 1.91
N LEU A 225 23.03 -10.48 2.55
CA LEU A 225 21.76 -10.36 3.28
C LEU A 225 20.68 -9.61 2.51
N SER A 226 20.91 -9.26 1.24
CA SER A 226 20.06 -8.37 0.46
C SER A 226 19.08 -9.18 -0.40
N PRO A 227 17.77 -9.28 -0.06
CA PRO A 227 16.83 -10.06 -0.86
C PRO A 227 16.48 -9.34 -2.17
N LYS A 228 16.10 -10.10 -3.18
CA LYS A 228 15.41 -9.60 -4.37
C LYS A 228 14.04 -9.00 -4.00
N ASP A 229 13.46 -8.26 -4.93
CA ASP A 229 12.09 -7.77 -4.77
C ASP A 229 11.11 -8.92 -4.99
N MET A 230 10.01 -8.88 -4.25
CA MET A 230 8.90 -9.79 -4.42
C MET A 230 8.06 -9.37 -5.63
N CYS A 231 7.60 -10.33 -6.40
CA CYS A 231 6.53 -10.16 -7.39
C CYS A 231 5.72 -11.46 -7.48
N ALA A 232 4.51 -11.44 -6.93
CA ALA A 232 3.60 -12.58 -6.93
C ALA A 232 2.66 -12.60 -8.15
N LEU A 233 2.81 -11.68 -9.10
CA LEU A 233 1.86 -11.50 -10.22
C LEU A 233 1.63 -12.78 -11.03
N GLN A 234 2.68 -13.57 -11.28
CA GLN A 234 2.57 -14.83 -12.05
C GLN A 234 1.82 -15.93 -11.31
N ILE A 235 1.82 -15.89 -9.98
CA ILE A 235 1.17 -16.86 -9.09
C ILE A 235 -0.02 -16.25 -8.37
N LEU A 236 -0.54 -15.12 -8.87
CA LEU A 236 -1.62 -14.37 -8.24
C LEU A 236 -2.87 -15.22 -7.98
N PRO A 237 -3.30 -16.15 -8.87
CA PRO A 237 -4.38 -17.08 -8.56
C PRO A 237 -4.11 -17.92 -7.31
N ASP A 238 -2.89 -18.40 -7.12
CA ASP A 238 -2.52 -19.22 -5.96
C ASP A 238 -2.55 -18.39 -4.66
N VAL A 239 -2.15 -17.11 -4.74
CA VAL A 239 -2.26 -16.16 -3.62
C VAL A 239 -3.71 -15.93 -3.24
N ILE A 240 -4.57 -15.60 -4.21
CA ILE A 240 -6.00 -15.34 -3.97
C ILE A 240 -6.69 -16.60 -3.43
N GLU A 241 -6.46 -17.77 -4.04
CA GLU A 241 -7.07 -19.03 -3.62
C GLU A 241 -6.53 -19.56 -2.28
N SER A 242 -5.41 -19.03 -1.77
CA SER A 242 -4.95 -19.29 -0.41
C SER A 242 -5.74 -18.52 0.66
N GLY A 243 -6.70 -17.67 0.26
CA GLY A 243 -7.53 -16.90 1.17
C GLY A 243 -7.03 -15.49 1.45
N VAL A 244 -6.04 -15.00 0.70
CA VAL A 244 -5.60 -13.60 0.79
C VAL A 244 -6.70 -12.69 0.24
N TYR A 245 -7.24 -11.85 1.11
CA TYR A 245 -8.24 -10.85 0.78
C TYR A 245 -7.60 -9.57 0.24
N SER A 246 -6.55 -9.07 0.90
CA SER A 246 -5.88 -7.82 0.54
C SER A 246 -4.45 -8.02 0.04
N LEU A 247 -4.21 -7.58 -1.20
CA LEU A 247 -2.96 -7.71 -1.93
C LEU A 247 -2.12 -6.44 -1.72
N LYS A 248 -1.20 -6.50 -0.75
CA LYS A 248 -0.43 -5.33 -0.33
C LYS A 248 0.79 -5.09 -1.20
N ILE A 249 0.87 -3.90 -1.81
CA ILE A 249 2.03 -3.45 -2.57
C ILE A 249 2.98 -2.67 -1.65
N GLU A 250 4.24 -3.08 -1.53
CA GLU A 250 5.24 -2.33 -0.76
C GLU A 250 5.78 -1.17 -1.60
N GLY A 251 5.68 0.07 -1.10
CA GLY A 251 6.23 1.19 -1.86
C GLY A 251 6.05 2.59 -1.30
N ARG A 252 5.83 2.78 0.02
CA ARG A 252 5.54 4.11 0.58
C ARG A 252 6.64 5.17 0.34
N MET A 253 7.88 4.72 0.11
CA MET A 253 9.02 5.60 -0.23
C MET A 253 9.33 5.65 -1.74
N LYS A 254 8.48 5.06 -2.58
CA LYS A 254 8.66 5.02 -4.03
C LYS A 254 7.99 6.22 -4.68
N ASN A 255 8.39 6.52 -5.91
CA ASN A 255 7.81 7.61 -6.68
C ASN A 255 6.42 7.24 -7.24
N VAL A 256 5.73 8.25 -7.77
CA VAL A 256 4.39 8.10 -8.36
C VAL A 256 4.37 7.09 -9.51
N THR A 257 5.42 7.05 -10.35
CA THR A 257 5.53 6.09 -11.46
C THR A 257 5.49 4.65 -10.96
N TYR A 258 6.21 4.35 -9.87
CA TYR A 258 6.16 3.02 -9.25
C TYR A 258 4.80 2.72 -8.65
N ALA A 259 4.30 3.61 -7.78
CA ALA A 259 3.08 3.34 -7.03
C ALA A 259 1.88 3.13 -7.98
N ALA A 260 1.68 4.03 -8.95
CA ALA A 260 0.55 3.96 -9.88
C ALA A 260 0.67 2.79 -10.86
N MET A 261 1.84 2.57 -11.47
CA MET A 261 1.98 1.53 -12.49
C MET A 261 1.91 0.12 -11.89
N VAL A 262 2.49 -0.11 -10.71
CA VAL A 262 2.34 -1.40 -10.01
C VAL A 262 0.87 -1.62 -9.64
N THR A 263 0.19 -0.62 -9.09
CA THR A 263 -1.24 -0.68 -8.75
C THR A 263 -2.09 -1.03 -9.97
N HIS A 264 -1.90 -0.32 -11.08
CA HIS A 264 -2.60 -0.55 -12.34
C HIS A 264 -2.42 -1.98 -12.85
N ILE A 265 -1.18 -2.48 -12.86
CA ILE A 265 -0.88 -3.84 -13.30
C ILE A 265 -1.59 -4.87 -12.41
N TYR A 266 -1.51 -4.71 -11.07
CA TYR A 266 -2.22 -5.63 -10.18
C TYR A 266 -3.74 -5.56 -10.37
N ARG A 267 -4.34 -4.37 -10.48
CA ARG A 267 -5.77 -4.20 -10.77
C ARG A 267 -6.19 -4.94 -12.03
N LYS A 268 -5.47 -4.74 -13.14
CA LYS A 268 -5.68 -5.46 -14.42
C LYS A 268 -5.73 -6.98 -14.24
N TYR A 269 -4.81 -7.54 -13.47
CA TYR A 269 -4.71 -9.00 -13.29
C TYR A 269 -5.69 -9.55 -12.27
N VAL A 270 -6.06 -8.77 -11.25
CA VAL A 270 -7.17 -9.14 -10.35
C VAL A 270 -8.48 -9.14 -11.13
N ASP A 271 -8.77 -8.12 -11.93
CA ASP A 271 -9.98 -8.08 -12.79
C ASP A 271 -10.02 -9.27 -13.74
N MET A 272 -8.91 -9.56 -14.42
CA MET A 272 -8.80 -10.71 -15.31
C MET A 272 -9.10 -12.03 -14.58
N TYR A 273 -8.58 -12.20 -13.35
CA TYR A 273 -8.85 -13.38 -12.54
C TYR A 273 -10.33 -13.47 -12.12
N LEU A 274 -10.91 -12.37 -11.63
CA LEU A 274 -12.30 -12.33 -11.18
C LEU A 274 -13.30 -12.56 -12.32
N GLU A 275 -13.01 -12.04 -13.52
CA GLU A 275 -13.87 -12.19 -14.69
C GLU A 275 -13.74 -13.56 -15.38
N ARG A 276 -12.50 -14.06 -15.50
CA ARG A 276 -12.19 -15.22 -16.37
C ARG A 276 -11.77 -16.47 -15.59
N GLY A 277 -11.60 -16.35 -14.28
CA GLY A 277 -11.09 -17.41 -13.39
C GLY A 277 -9.66 -17.83 -13.71
N ARG A 278 -9.17 -18.84 -12.98
CA ARG A 278 -7.82 -19.40 -13.16
C ARG A 278 -7.50 -19.83 -14.60
N LYS A 279 -8.47 -20.37 -15.34
CA LYS A 279 -8.28 -20.82 -16.74
C LYS A 279 -8.00 -19.67 -17.71
N GLY A 280 -8.57 -18.49 -17.46
CA GLY A 280 -8.38 -17.30 -18.28
C GLY A 280 -7.25 -16.39 -17.79
N PHE A 281 -6.60 -16.73 -16.67
CA PHE A 281 -5.53 -15.95 -16.10
C PHE A 281 -4.21 -16.20 -16.85
N LYS A 282 -3.65 -15.16 -17.46
CA LYS A 282 -2.36 -15.22 -18.13
C LYS A 282 -1.65 -13.88 -18.06
N VAL A 283 -0.49 -13.87 -17.41
CA VAL A 283 0.36 -12.67 -17.33
C VAL A 283 1.08 -12.44 -18.66
N ASP A 284 0.95 -11.23 -19.19
CA ASP A 284 1.72 -10.74 -20.33
C ASP A 284 3.17 -10.52 -19.89
N LYS A 285 4.11 -11.03 -20.70
CA LYS A 285 5.53 -10.80 -20.51
C LYS A 285 5.87 -9.31 -20.48
N LYS A 286 5.16 -8.49 -21.28
CA LYS A 286 5.34 -7.04 -21.31
C LYS A 286 5.12 -6.41 -19.93
N ASP A 287 4.11 -6.83 -19.18
CA ASP A 287 3.82 -6.24 -17.87
C ASP A 287 4.88 -6.65 -16.83
N ILE A 288 5.45 -7.85 -16.93
CA ILE A 288 6.60 -8.27 -16.10
C ILE A 288 7.85 -7.47 -16.46
N ASP A 289 8.08 -7.20 -17.75
CA ASP A 289 9.17 -6.35 -18.23
C ASP A 289 8.99 -4.91 -17.74
N ASP A 290 7.77 -4.37 -17.80
CA ASP A 290 7.43 -3.02 -17.31
C ASP A 290 7.64 -2.92 -15.79
N LEU A 291 7.17 -3.90 -15.00
CA LEU A 291 7.45 -3.97 -13.56
C LEU A 291 8.96 -3.97 -13.27
N SER A 292 9.71 -4.71 -14.08
CA SER A 292 11.17 -4.78 -13.96
C SER A 292 11.85 -3.44 -14.28
N ASP A 293 11.37 -2.73 -15.32
CA ASP A 293 11.88 -1.40 -15.71
C ASP A 293 11.65 -0.33 -14.66
N ILE A 294 10.55 -0.42 -13.91
CA ILE A 294 10.23 0.55 -12.86
C ILE A 294 11.14 0.34 -11.66
N TYR A 295 11.22 -0.89 -11.13
CA TYR A 295 12.13 -1.22 -10.05
C TYR A 295 12.33 -2.73 -9.88
N ASN A 296 13.59 -3.15 -9.91
CA ASN A 296 14.00 -4.50 -9.53
C ASN A 296 15.41 -4.50 -8.90
N ARG A 297 15.72 -5.53 -8.12
CA ARG A 297 17.06 -5.85 -7.61
C ARG A 297 17.64 -7.07 -8.34
N GLY A 298 17.90 -6.90 -9.63
CA GLY A 298 18.47 -7.89 -10.54
C GLY A 298 17.44 -8.89 -11.09
N ALA A 299 16.52 -9.34 -10.26
CA ALA A 299 15.37 -10.14 -10.66
C ALA A 299 14.29 -10.08 -9.57
N PHE A 300 13.13 -10.64 -9.86
CA PHE A 300 12.11 -10.90 -8.86
C PHE A 300 12.28 -12.28 -8.20
N THR A 301 11.66 -12.41 -7.02
CA THR A 301 11.33 -13.68 -6.38
C THR A 301 9.83 -13.66 -6.04
N THR A 302 9.19 -14.80 -5.87
CA THR A 302 7.84 -14.90 -5.30
C THR A 302 7.86 -14.90 -3.77
N GLY A 303 9.02 -14.65 -3.15
CA GLY A 303 9.16 -14.60 -1.70
C GLY A 303 9.09 -15.99 -1.08
N TYR A 304 8.38 -16.15 0.03
CA TYR A 304 8.27 -17.44 0.72
C TYR A 304 7.07 -18.27 0.27
N TYR A 305 6.31 -17.80 -0.73
CA TYR A 305 5.11 -18.46 -1.23
C TYR A 305 5.38 -19.84 -1.84
N ASP A 306 6.21 -19.88 -2.89
CA ASP A 306 6.55 -21.11 -3.61
C ASP A 306 8.04 -21.14 -4.06
N SER A 307 8.84 -20.13 -3.68
CA SER A 307 10.22 -20.02 -4.16
C SER A 307 11.20 -20.93 -3.42
N VAL A 308 12.28 -21.29 -4.12
CA VAL A 308 13.40 -22.02 -3.53
C VAL A 308 14.19 -21.10 -2.60
N LYS A 309 14.16 -21.41 -1.31
CA LYS A 309 14.85 -20.68 -0.25
C LYS A 309 16.37 -20.65 -0.48
N GLY A 310 17.02 -19.55 -0.09
CA GLY A 310 18.48 -19.41 -0.12
C GLY A 310 19.00 -18.47 -1.20
N LYS A 311 20.19 -18.77 -1.76
CA LYS A 311 20.99 -17.86 -2.60
C LYS A 311 20.21 -17.24 -3.78
N LYS A 312 19.26 -17.99 -4.37
CA LYS A 312 18.45 -17.51 -5.51
C LYS A 312 17.48 -16.38 -5.14
N MET A 313 17.09 -16.28 -3.87
CA MET A 313 16.25 -15.19 -3.36
C MET A 313 17.06 -13.90 -3.09
N MET A 314 18.39 -13.96 -3.11
CA MET A 314 19.26 -12.83 -2.77
C MET A 314 19.75 -12.10 -4.03
N SER A 315 19.88 -10.78 -3.91
CA SER A 315 20.57 -9.90 -4.85
C SER A 315 21.99 -9.64 -4.33
N LEU A 316 22.90 -10.57 -4.63
CA LEU A 316 24.24 -10.60 -4.06
C LEU A 316 25.18 -9.54 -4.65
N GLY A 317 24.93 -9.10 -5.89
CA GLY A 317 25.82 -8.18 -6.60
C GLY A 317 25.54 -6.70 -6.34
N ARG A 318 24.29 -6.35 -6.03
CA ARG A 318 23.88 -4.96 -5.79
C ARG A 318 22.59 -4.88 -4.94
N PRO A 319 22.42 -3.88 -4.05
CA PRO A 319 21.28 -3.82 -3.13
C PRO A 319 20.14 -2.88 -3.56
N ASN A 320 20.36 -2.03 -4.57
CA ASN A 320 19.41 -1.06 -5.10
C ASN A 320 18.96 -1.43 -6.52
N HIS A 321 18.22 -0.53 -7.16
CA HIS A 321 17.70 -0.76 -8.51
C HIS A 321 18.84 -1.14 -9.46
N MET A 322 18.67 -2.22 -10.23
CA MET A 322 19.65 -2.67 -11.21
C MET A 322 19.30 -2.27 -12.65
N GLY A 323 18.11 -1.69 -12.89
CA GLY A 323 17.60 -1.48 -14.23
C GLY A 323 17.29 -2.77 -14.98
N THR A 324 17.04 -2.66 -16.28
CA THR A 324 16.88 -3.81 -17.17
C THR A 324 17.90 -3.79 -18.29
N GLU A 325 18.40 -4.95 -18.70
CA GLU A 325 19.32 -5.06 -19.82
C GLU A 325 18.66 -4.52 -21.10
N CYS A 326 19.28 -3.54 -21.75
CA CYS A 326 18.66 -2.86 -22.89
C CYS A 326 19.66 -2.53 -24.00
N LEU A 327 20.94 -2.29 -23.70
CA LEU A 327 21.97 -2.00 -24.70
C LEU A 327 23.16 -2.94 -24.58
N LYS A 328 23.77 -3.29 -25.72
CA LYS A 328 25.06 -3.98 -25.80
C LYS A 328 26.07 -3.13 -26.56
N VAL A 329 27.25 -2.90 -26.00
CA VAL A 329 28.34 -2.20 -26.70
C VAL A 329 28.84 -3.06 -27.86
N VAL A 330 28.79 -2.53 -29.08
CA VAL A 330 29.30 -3.16 -30.31
C VAL A 330 30.69 -2.64 -30.64
N SER A 331 30.95 -1.35 -30.43
CA SER A 331 32.30 -0.79 -30.59
C SER A 331 32.44 0.50 -29.79
N ASN A 332 33.66 0.82 -29.38
CA ASN A 332 34.02 2.11 -28.78
C ASN A 332 35.30 2.63 -29.44
N LYS A 333 35.14 3.57 -30.37
CA LYS A 333 36.26 4.19 -31.08
C LYS A 333 36.48 5.58 -30.52
N ALA A 334 37.43 5.68 -29.58
CA ALA A 334 37.83 6.96 -28.99
C ALA A 334 36.66 7.78 -28.41
N GLY A 335 35.69 7.12 -27.74
CA GLY A 335 34.53 7.78 -27.12
C GLY A 335 33.32 7.91 -28.05
N ARG A 336 33.42 7.49 -29.32
CA ARG A 336 32.26 7.25 -30.17
C ARG A 336 31.82 5.80 -29.98
N ILE A 337 30.77 5.59 -29.20
CA ILE A 337 30.28 4.26 -28.83
C ILE A 337 29.10 3.89 -29.71
N THR A 338 29.16 2.72 -30.33
CA THR A 338 28.03 2.09 -31.02
C THR A 338 27.42 1.06 -30.10
N PHE A 339 26.14 1.24 -29.78
CA PHE A 339 25.34 0.26 -29.05
C PHE A 339 24.41 -0.47 -30.00
N LYS A 340 24.16 -1.76 -29.74
CA LYS A 340 23.02 -2.50 -30.27
C LYS A 340 21.91 -2.50 -29.22
N ALA A 341 20.72 -2.08 -29.62
CA ALA A 341 19.52 -2.15 -28.80
C ALA A 341 19.08 -3.62 -28.66
N LEU A 342 19.01 -4.12 -27.42
CA LEU A 342 18.50 -5.45 -27.07
C LEU A 342 16.98 -5.41 -26.86
N LYS A 343 16.48 -4.28 -26.36
CA LYS A 343 15.07 -3.93 -26.24
C LYS A 343 14.83 -2.61 -26.95
N ASN A 344 13.57 -2.24 -27.17
CA ASN A 344 13.23 -0.91 -27.68
C ASN A 344 13.76 0.17 -26.73
N VAL A 345 14.53 1.09 -27.28
CA VAL A 345 15.03 2.31 -26.61
C VAL A 345 14.11 3.44 -26.98
N ASN A 346 13.73 4.24 -26.00
CA ASN A 346 12.90 5.41 -26.23
C ASN A 346 13.70 6.69 -26.02
N ARG A 347 13.31 7.77 -26.71
CA ARG A 347 13.81 9.10 -26.37
C ARG A 347 13.49 9.38 -24.89
N GLY A 348 14.48 9.83 -24.12
CA GLY A 348 14.38 10.08 -22.68
C GLY A 348 14.72 8.88 -21.79
N ASP A 349 14.97 7.69 -22.35
CA ASP A 349 15.45 6.55 -21.56
C ASP A 349 16.84 6.85 -20.98
N VAL A 350 17.07 6.52 -19.71
CA VAL A 350 18.36 6.75 -19.02
C VAL A 350 19.09 5.43 -18.83
N PHE A 351 20.37 5.42 -19.17
CA PHE A 351 21.24 4.24 -19.17
C PHE A 351 22.42 4.44 -18.21
N GLU A 352 22.66 3.46 -17.33
CA GLU A 352 23.74 3.53 -16.34
C GLU A 352 25.10 3.17 -16.95
N ILE A 353 26.08 4.06 -16.82
CA ILE A 353 27.46 3.81 -17.23
C ILE A 353 28.26 3.24 -16.05
N ASP A 354 28.14 3.85 -14.88
CA ASP A 354 28.71 3.41 -13.62
C ASP A 354 27.93 4.04 -12.43
N LYS A 355 28.48 4.01 -11.21
CA LYS A 355 27.80 4.51 -10.00
C LYS A 355 27.50 6.01 -10.04
N GLU A 356 28.27 6.78 -10.79
CA GLU A 356 28.21 8.25 -10.81
C GLU A 356 27.73 8.80 -12.15
N HIS A 357 27.78 7.98 -13.21
CA HIS A 357 27.52 8.43 -14.57
C HIS A 357 26.39 7.65 -15.24
N SER A 358 25.56 8.38 -15.96
CA SER A 358 24.52 7.86 -16.85
C SER A 358 24.43 8.73 -18.10
N PHE A 359 23.73 8.24 -19.12
CA PHE A 359 23.37 9.06 -20.28
C PHE A 359 21.90 8.84 -20.65
N GLU A 360 21.31 9.86 -21.27
CA GLU A 360 19.94 9.82 -21.79
C GLU A 360 19.95 9.58 -23.30
N SER A 361 19.04 8.74 -23.81
CA SER A 361 18.86 8.58 -25.25
C SER A 361 18.12 9.77 -25.86
N GLY A 362 18.71 10.37 -26.90
CA GLY A 362 18.06 11.44 -27.69
C GLY A 362 17.10 10.93 -28.78
N ALA A 363 16.93 9.61 -28.94
CA ALA A 363 16.17 9.02 -30.04
C ALA A 363 15.43 7.73 -29.64
N ASP A 364 14.38 7.41 -30.40
CA ASP A 364 13.74 6.09 -30.38
C ASP A 364 14.49 5.14 -31.30
N VAL A 365 14.81 3.94 -30.81
CA VAL A 365 15.59 2.93 -31.54
C VAL A 365 14.97 1.56 -31.30
N ALA A 366 14.57 0.89 -32.36
CA ALA A 366 13.94 -0.42 -32.27
C ALA A 366 14.94 -1.49 -31.82
N ALA A 367 14.45 -2.51 -31.12
CA ALA A 367 15.25 -3.67 -30.76
C ALA A 367 15.94 -4.28 -32.01
N GLY A 368 17.22 -4.62 -31.87
CA GLY A 368 18.06 -5.12 -32.94
C GLY A 368 18.82 -4.05 -33.71
N GLN A 369 18.37 -2.79 -33.69
CA GLN A 369 19.04 -1.68 -34.36
C GLN A 369 20.20 -1.12 -33.53
N THR A 370 21.00 -0.23 -34.14
CA THR A 370 22.15 0.40 -33.49
C THR A 370 21.94 1.88 -33.25
N LEU A 371 22.52 2.39 -32.16
CA LEU A 371 22.62 3.81 -31.89
C LEU A 371 24.06 4.21 -31.57
N VAL A 372 24.43 5.42 -31.96
CA VAL A 372 25.76 5.97 -31.73
C VAL A 372 25.67 7.11 -30.73
N VAL A 373 26.48 7.04 -29.68
CA VAL A 373 26.55 8.07 -28.63
C VAL A 373 28.00 8.46 -28.42
N ASN A 374 28.26 9.76 -28.29
CA ASN A 374 29.59 10.27 -27.95
C ASN A 374 29.68 10.45 -26.43
N LEU A 375 30.57 9.69 -25.78
CA LEU A 375 30.81 9.76 -24.34
C LEU A 375 32.32 9.83 -24.04
N PRO A 376 32.74 10.41 -22.90
CA PRO A 376 34.12 10.44 -22.46
C PRO A 376 34.86 9.08 -22.56
N LYS A 377 36.08 9.11 -23.12
CA LYS A 377 36.93 7.92 -23.34
C LYS A 377 37.24 7.12 -22.06
N LYS A 378 37.20 7.79 -20.90
CA LYS A 378 37.48 7.19 -19.59
C LYS A 378 36.41 6.20 -19.12
N TYR A 379 35.22 6.23 -19.72
CA TYR A 379 34.13 5.38 -19.27
C TYR A 379 34.34 3.91 -19.67
N PRO A 380 34.03 2.95 -18.78
CA PRO A 380 34.35 1.53 -18.97
C PRO A 380 33.38 0.84 -19.94
N LEU A 381 33.21 1.37 -21.15
CA LEU A 381 32.31 0.87 -22.19
C LEU A 381 33.11 0.06 -23.22
N TYR A 382 33.57 -1.12 -22.81
CA TYR A 382 34.27 -2.07 -23.68
C TYR A 382 33.28 -2.90 -24.51
N GLU A 383 33.76 -3.42 -25.65
CA GLU A 383 32.96 -4.24 -26.56
C GLU A 383 32.36 -5.46 -25.85
N GLY A 384 31.09 -5.74 -26.11
CA GLY A 384 30.34 -6.82 -25.49
C GLY A 384 29.67 -6.47 -24.17
N ARG A 385 30.03 -5.35 -23.52
CA ARG A 385 29.42 -4.92 -22.25
C ARG A 385 27.92 -4.66 -22.42
N ILE A 386 27.13 -5.14 -21.45
CA ILE A 386 25.71 -4.82 -21.32
C ILE A 386 25.53 -3.55 -20.48
N VAL A 387 24.62 -2.70 -20.92
CA VAL A 387 24.25 -1.45 -20.28
C VAL A 387 22.75 -1.48 -19.99
N ASN A 388 22.40 -1.18 -18.74
CA ASN A 388 21.05 -1.30 -18.24
C ASN A 388 20.30 0.03 -18.35
N ARG A 389 19.02 -0.04 -18.71
CA ARG A 389 18.07 1.06 -18.61
C ARG A 389 17.62 1.21 -17.16
N MET A 390 17.79 2.41 -16.60
CA MET A 390 17.42 2.77 -15.24
C MET A 390 16.14 3.60 -15.15
N ASN A 391 15.76 4.22 -16.26
CA ASN A 391 14.52 4.99 -16.39
C ASN A 391 13.93 4.71 -17.78
N ASN A 392 12.67 4.28 -17.80
CA ASN A 392 11.90 4.09 -19.03
C ASN A 392 10.97 5.29 -19.22
N ALA A 393 11.29 6.16 -20.17
CA ALA A 393 10.58 7.42 -20.37
C ALA A 393 9.13 7.20 -20.84
N LYS A 394 8.86 6.14 -21.61
CA LYS A 394 7.49 5.82 -22.05
C LYS A 394 6.60 5.38 -20.90
N ILE A 395 7.10 4.56 -19.96
CA ILE A 395 6.34 4.18 -18.77
C ILE A 395 6.08 5.41 -17.89
N LYS A 396 7.10 6.27 -17.72
CA LYS A 396 6.94 7.51 -16.95
C LYS A 396 5.89 8.44 -17.57
N ALA A 397 5.92 8.63 -18.89
CA ALA A 397 4.92 9.41 -19.62
C ALA A 397 3.53 8.80 -19.52
N TYR A 398 3.40 7.48 -19.73
CA TYR A 398 2.13 6.76 -19.57
C TYR A 398 1.50 7.01 -18.19
N VAL A 399 2.27 6.90 -17.11
CA VAL A 399 1.74 7.18 -15.76
C VAL A 399 1.34 8.65 -15.61
N ALA A 400 2.16 9.58 -16.11
CA ALA A 400 1.84 11.00 -16.05
C ALA A 400 0.52 11.32 -16.76
N ASP A 401 0.35 10.78 -17.97
CA ASP A 401 -0.80 11.07 -18.83
C ASP A 401 -2.10 10.40 -18.36
N ASN A 402 -2.02 9.25 -17.67
CA ASN A 402 -3.20 8.46 -17.31
C ASN A 402 -3.59 8.57 -15.82
N TYR A 403 -2.66 8.92 -14.93
CA TYR A 403 -2.90 8.85 -13.48
C TYR A 403 -2.48 10.10 -12.71
N VAL A 404 -1.54 10.91 -13.19
CA VAL A 404 -1.08 12.09 -12.45
C VAL A 404 -1.98 13.28 -12.74
N GLY A 405 -2.63 13.82 -11.71
CA GLY A 405 -3.58 14.93 -11.87
C GLY A 405 -4.90 14.53 -12.54
N ILE A 406 -5.11 13.23 -12.80
CA ILE A 406 -6.34 12.69 -13.37
C ILE A 406 -7.31 12.35 -12.23
N THR A 407 -8.50 12.93 -12.29
CA THR A 407 -9.59 12.61 -11.36
C THR A 407 -10.49 11.55 -12.00
N PRO A 408 -10.71 10.39 -11.36
CA PRO A 408 -11.65 9.38 -11.84
C PRO A 408 -13.04 9.97 -12.06
N LYS A 409 -13.79 9.38 -12.99
CA LYS A 409 -15.17 9.79 -13.28
C LYS A 409 -16.17 8.84 -12.63
N LEU A 410 -17.16 9.42 -11.96
CA LEU A 410 -18.30 8.73 -11.37
C LEU A 410 -19.48 8.86 -12.32
N HIS A 411 -19.99 7.72 -12.77
CA HIS A 411 -21.12 7.66 -13.68
C HIS A 411 -22.42 7.69 -12.87
N VAL A 412 -23.27 8.68 -13.12
CA VAL A 412 -24.50 8.92 -12.36
C VAL A 412 -25.69 9.02 -13.30
N ASP A 413 -26.87 8.68 -12.79
CA ASP A 413 -28.13 8.87 -13.48
C ASP A 413 -28.89 10.05 -12.89
N MET A 414 -29.64 10.75 -13.72
CA MET A 414 -30.45 11.89 -13.30
C MET A 414 -31.90 11.74 -13.72
N ARG A 415 -32.82 12.16 -12.85
CA ARG A 415 -34.24 12.27 -13.16
C ARG A 415 -34.74 13.67 -12.85
N LEU A 416 -35.19 14.39 -13.86
CA LEU A 416 -35.78 15.73 -13.76
C LEU A 416 -37.30 15.63 -13.84
N VAL A 417 -38.02 16.24 -12.90
CA VAL A 417 -39.48 16.32 -12.90
C VAL A 417 -39.90 17.78 -12.99
N VAL A 418 -40.67 18.10 -14.03
CA VAL A 418 -41.14 19.45 -14.36
C VAL A 418 -42.66 19.38 -14.56
N ARG A 419 -43.41 19.83 -13.55
CA ARG A 419 -44.89 19.83 -13.56
C ARG A 419 -45.44 21.22 -13.40
N LYS A 420 -46.54 21.53 -14.11
CA LYS A 420 -47.16 22.85 -14.09
C LYS A 420 -47.68 23.19 -12.69
N ASN A 421 -47.34 24.39 -12.19
CA ASN A 421 -47.67 24.87 -10.85
C ASN A 421 -47.05 24.08 -9.68
N GLU A 422 -46.06 23.23 -9.95
CA GLU A 422 -45.27 22.55 -8.92
C GLU A 422 -43.81 23.03 -8.95
N ASN A 423 -43.07 22.78 -7.88
CA ASN A 423 -41.62 23.03 -7.87
C ASN A 423 -40.93 22.05 -8.82
N ILE A 424 -40.05 22.57 -9.67
CA ILE A 424 -39.13 21.73 -10.43
C ILE A 424 -38.25 20.91 -9.47
N SER A 425 -38.02 19.64 -9.76
CA SER A 425 -37.13 18.81 -8.93
C SER A 425 -36.17 17.99 -9.78
N LEU A 426 -34.95 17.83 -9.28
CA LEU A 426 -33.91 17.03 -9.89
C LEU A 426 -33.38 16.02 -8.86
N THR A 427 -33.43 14.75 -9.23
CA THR A 427 -32.86 13.64 -8.47
C THR A 427 -31.60 13.14 -9.18
N VAL A 428 -30.51 12.92 -8.43
CA VAL A 428 -29.32 12.18 -8.89
C VAL A 428 -29.27 10.83 -8.18
N MET A 429 -28.88 9.79 -8.93
CA MET A 429 -28.81 8.41 -8.48
C MET A 429 -27.41 7.85 -8.74
N TYR A 430 -26.81 7.24 -7.73
CA TYR A 430 -25.50 6.61 -7.81
C TYR A 430 -25.37 5.49 -6.78
N ASP A 431 -25.08 4.26 -7.21
CA ASP A 431 -24.82 3.11 -6.32
C ASP A 431 -25.85 2.93 -5.18
N GLY A 432 -27.14 3.05 -5.52
CA GLY A 432 -28.25 2.95 -4.56
C GLY A 432 -28.49 4.19 -3.68
N ILE A 433 -27.68 5.24 -3.83
CA ILE A 433 -27.85 6.53 -3.18
C ILE A 433 -28.68 7.44 -4.09
N GLU A 434 -29.72 8.06 -3.52
CA GLU A 434 -30.52 9.08 -4.21
C GLU A 434 -30.44 10.42 -3.44
N LYS A 435 -30.21 11.51 -4.17
CA LYS A 435 -30.31 12.88 -3.63
C LYS A 435 -31.21 13.71 -4.51
N THR A 436 -32.09 14.51 -3.91
CA THR A 436 -33.06 15.34 -4.63
C THR A 436 -32.99 16.77 -4.16
N CYS A 437 -32.99 17.71 -5.10
CA CYS A 437 -33.18 19.13 -4.82
C CYS A 437 -34.39 19.67 -5.58
N THR A 438 -35.07 20.64 -4.97
CA THR A 438 -36.21 21.36 -5.56
C THR A 438 -35.82 22.79 -5.89
N GLY A 439 -36.43 23.35 -6.93
CA GLY A 439 -36.26 24.74 -7.34
C GLY A 439 -37.58 25.49 -7.34
N GLU A 440 -37.67 26.48 -8.23
CA GLU A 440 -38.81 27.38 -8.39
C GLU A 440 -40.07 26.68 -8.93
N ILE A 441 -41.22 27.34 -8.76
CA ILE A 441 -42.51 26.90 -9.29
C ILE A 441 -42.53 27.08 -10.81
N VAL A 442 -42.85 26.02 -11.53
CA VAL A 442 -42.92 26.02 -13.00
C VAL A 442 -44.20 26.70 -13.47
N THR A 443 -44.06 27.62 -14.42
CA THR A 443 -45.17 28.36 -15.03
C THR A 443 -45.32 28.03 -16.52
N GLU A 444 -46.47 28.38 -17.08
CA GLU A 444 -46.80 28.17 -18.49
C GLU A 444 -45.95 29.06 -19.41
N ALA A 445 -45.55 28.51 -20.56
CA ALA A 445 -44.68 29.19 -21.49
C ALA A 445 -45.41 30.32 -22.22
N GLN A 446 -44.85 31.53 -22.16
CA GLN A 446 -45.40 32.70 -22.86
C GLN A 446 -44.96 32.79 -24.33
N SER A 447 -43.90 32.07 -24.75
CA SER A 447 -43.38 32.16 -26.12
C SER A 447 -42.75 30.86 -26.64
N ARG A 448 -41.80 30.28 -25.90
CA ARG A 448 -41.11 29.04 -26.27
C ARG A 448 -41.22 28.01 -25.14
N PRO A 449 -41.93 26.89 -25.34
CA PRO A 449 -41.99 25.81 -24.35
C PRO A 449 -40.63 25.11 -24.21
N ALA A 450 -40.39 24.52 -23.04
CA ALA A 450 -39.21 23.70 -22.80
C ALA A 450 -39.25 22.44 -23.69
N SER A 451 -38.07 22.02 -24.16
CA SER A 451 -37.88 20.78 -24.91
C SER A 451 -37.14 19.78 -24.06
N GLU A 452 -37.61 18.53 -24.04
CA GLU A 452 -36.95 17.41 -23.34
C GLU A 452 -35.48 17.26 -23.77
N GLU A 453 -35.22 17.30 -25.07
CA GLU A 453 -33.87 17.20 -25.63
C GLU A 453 -32.94 18.33 -25.14
N GLU A 454 -33.48 19.56 -25.04
CA GLU A 454 -32.73 20.71 -24.54
C GLU A 454 -32.42 20.59 -23.04
N LEU A 455 -33.37 20.04 -22.26
CA LEU A 455 -33.18 19.78 -20.83
C LEU A 455 -32.13 18.68 -20.61
N VAL A 456 -32.23 17.54 -21.28
CA VAL A 456 -31.25 16.44 -21.22
C VAL A 456 -29.84 16.95 -21.60
N LYS A 457 -29.73 17.71 -22.70
CA LYS A 457 -28.46 18.29 -23.13
C LYS A 457 -27.85 19.21 -22.08
N ASN A 458 -28.67 19.94 -21.33
CA ASN A 458 -28.18 20.78 -20.25
C ASN A 458 -27.82 19.96 -19.00
N LEU A 459 -28.56 18.91 -18.65
CA LEU A 459 -28.22 18.03 -17.52
C LEU A 459 -26.86 17.37 -17.70
N LYS A 460 -26.52 16.92 -18.91
CA LYS A 460 -25.23 16.27 -19.22
C LYS A 460 -23.99 17.20 -19.16
N LYS A 461 -24.15 18.52 -18.98
CA LYS A 461 -23.03 19.48 -18.91
C LYS A 461 -22.44 19.58 -17.49
N THR A 462 -21.78 18.53 -17.01
CA THR A 462 -21.21 18.49 -15.65
C THR A 462 -19.88 19.22 -15.46
N GLY A 463 -19.27 19.74 -16.52
CA GLY A 463 -18.08 20.60 -16.47
C GLY A 463 -16.87 19.89 -15.86
N ASP A 464 -16.17 20.56 -14.94
CA ASP A 464 -14.94 20.07 -14.30
C ASP A 464 -15.19 19.14 -13.09
N THR A 465 -16.45 18.79 -12.82
CA THR A 465 -16.77 17.87 -11.72
C THR A 465 -16.27 16.45 -12.01
N CYS A 466 -16.21 15.62 -10.96
CA CYS A 466 -15.91 14.20 -11.10
C CYS A 466 -17.09 13.38 -11.65
N PHE A 467 -18.27 13.97 -11.83
CA PHE A 467 -19.47 13.25 -12.27
C PHE A 467 -19.67 13.30 -13.78
N VAL A 468 -20.15 12.19 -14.35
CA VAL A 468 -20.58 12.06 -15.74
C VAL A 468 -22.00 11.51 -15.73
N VAL A 469 -22.93 12.22 -16.38
CA VAL A 469 -24.32 11.77 -16.48
C VAL A 469 -24.46 10.75 -17.59
N GLU A 470 -24.71 9.49 -17.22
CA GLU A 470 -24.88 8.37 -18.15
C GLU A 470 -26.30 8.44 -18.73
N ASP A 471 -27.31 8.26 -17.88
CA ASP A 471 -28.71 8.40 -18.24
C ASP A 471 -29.37 9.63 -17.60
N ALA A 472 -30.26 10.26 -18.37
CA ALA A 472 -31.02 11.43 -17.93
C ALA A 472 -32.48 11.29 -18.37
N GLU A 473 -33.36 11.03 -17.41
CA GLU A 473 -34.80 10.96 -17.59
C GLU A 473 -35.43 12.33 -17.31
N VAL A 474 -36.36 12.75 -18.17
CA VAL A 474 -37.09 14.01 -18.00
C VAL A 474 -38.59 13.74 -18.07
N GLN A 475 -39.30 14.11 -17.01
CA GLN A 475 -40.76 14.10 -16.95
C GLN A 475 -41.24 15.55 -17.09
N LEU A 476 -41.90 15.86 -18.20
CA LEU A 476 -42.20 17.23 -18.62
C LEU A 476 -43.69 17.37 -18.98
N ASP A 477 -44.39 18.27 -18.28
CA ASP A 477 -45.75 18.69 -18.66
C ASP A 477 -45.75 19.56 -19.93
N ASP A 478 -46.81 19.44 -20.74
CA ASP A 478 -46.95 20.21 -21.98
C ASP A 478 -47.00 21.73 -21.73
N GLY A 479 -46.27 22.48 -22.57
CA GLY A 479 -46.37 23.93 -22.62
C GLY A 479 -45.73 24.69 -21.46
N VAL A 480 -44.87 24.06 -20.65
CA VAL A 480 -44.16 24.72 -19.54
C VAL A 480 -42.87 25.42 -19.99
N PHE A 481 -42.45 26.46 -19.26
CA PHE A 481 -41.19 27.15 -19.48
C PHE A 481 -40.20 26.90 -18.35
N VAL A 482 -38.97 26.51 -18.70
CA VAL A 482 -37.89 26.29 -17.74
C VAL A 482 -36.64 27.05 -18.18
N PRO A 483 -36.20 28.07 -17.42
CA PRO A 483 -34.94 28.74 -17.66
C PRO A 483 -33.74 27.78 -17.55
N VAL A 484 -32.79 27.88 -18.47
CA VAL A 484 -31.52 27.10 -18.42
C VAL A 484 -30.75 27.37 -17.11
N GLY A 485 -30.89 28.57 -16.54
CA GLY A 485 -30.31 28.93 -15.24
C GLY A 485 -30.77 28.04 -14.11
N TRP A 486 -32.05 27.66 -14.07
CA TRP A 486 -32.61 26.76 -13.04
C TRP A 486 -32.00 25.37 -13.14
N ILE A 487 -31.86 24.83 -14.37
CA ILE A 487 -31.23 23.52 -14.58
C ILE A 487 -29.76 23.53 -14.14
N LYS A 488 -29.03 24.61 -14.45
CA LYS A 488 -27.64 24.76 -14.02
C LYS A 488 -27.52 24.77 -12.49
N GLU A 489 -28.43 25.47 -11.81
CA GLU A 489 -28.46 25.57 -10.36
C GLU A 489 -28.83 24.25 -9.69
N LEU A 490 -29.94 23.62 -10.10
CA LEU A 490 -30.37 22.31 -9.62
C LEU A 490 -29.27 21.27 -9.79
N ARG A 491 -28.67 21.19 -10.98
CA ARG A 491 -27.59 20.24 -11.27
C ARG A 491 -26.38 20.48 -10.36
N ARG A 492 -25.97 21.72 -10.15
CA ARG A 492 -24.86 22.03 -9.23
C ARG A 492 -25.19 21.59 -7.81
N ASN A 493 -26.37 21.97 -7.31
CA ASN A 493 -26.76 21.72 -5.93
C ASN A 493 -26.95 20.22 -5.66
N VAL A 494 -27.57 19.46 -6.58
CA VAL A 494 -27.77 18.02 -6.39
C VAL A 494 -26.46 17.24 -6.44
N LEU A 495 -25.53 17.63 -7.32
CA LEU A 495 -24.21 17.00 -7.41
C LEU A 495 -23.35 17.33 -6.18
N GLU A 496 -23.43 18.56 -5.66
CA GLU A 496 -22.76 18.94 -4.42
C GLU A 496 -23.31 18.18 -3.20
N GLN A 497 -24.62 17.94 -3.14
CA GLN A 497 -25.23 17.08 -2.12
C GLN A 497 -24.75 15.63 -2.21
N LEU A 498 -24.63 15.09 -3.43
CA LEU A 498 -24.09 13.74 -3.64
C LEU A 498 -22.62 13.67 -3.25
N GLU A 499 -21.80 14.62 -3.71
CA GLU A 499 -20.37 14.68 -3.38
C GLU A 499 -20.13 14.76 -1.86
N THR A 500 -20.87 15.64 -1.18
CA THR A 500 -20.80 15.79 0.28
C THR A 500 -21.19 14.50 0.98
N HIS A 501 -22.24 13.84 0.51
CA HIS A 501 -22.66 12.56 1.09
C HIS A 501 -21.62 11.46 0.89
N LEU A 502 -21.00 11.36 -0.29
CA LEU A 502 -19.95 10.38 -0.55
C LEU A 502 -18.72 10.61 0.33
N LYS A 503 -18.26 11.86 0.44
CA LYS A 503 -17.11 12.24 1.28
C LYS A 503 -17.33 12.00 2.76
N HIS A 504 -18.54 12.26 3.27
CA HIS A 504 -18.81 12.28 4.71
C HIS A 504 -19.69 11.12 5.20
N SER A 505 -19.90 10.10 4.36
CA SER A 505 -20.74 8.93 4.70
C SER A 505 -20.23 8.15 5.92
N LEU A 506 -18.93 8.23 6.20
CA LEU A 506 -18.26 7.50 7.28
C LEU A 506 -17.80 8.41 8.44
N VAL A 507 -18.21 9.68 8.46
CA VAL A 507 -17.87 10.61 9.55
C VAL A 507 -18.42 10.10 10.87
N ARG A 508 -17.60 10.21 11.92
CA ARG A 508 -17.91 9.73 13.28
C ARG A 508 -17.84 10.87 14.28
N THR A 509 -18.42 10.66 15.46
CA THR A 509 -18.23 11.54 16.61
C THR A 509 -17.38 10.82 17.64
N TYR A 510 -16.27 11.43 18.06
CA TYR A 510 -15.48 10.87 19.14
C TYR A 510 -16.20 11.06 20.47
N ASN A 511 -16.46 9.95 21.17
CA ASN A 511 -16.99 9.95 22.51
C ASN A 511 -15.91 9.43 23.45
N LYS A 512 -15.42 10.30 24.34
CA LYS A 512 -14.43 9.88 25.34
C LYS A 512 -15.05 8.78 26.20
N PRO A 513 -14.44 7.59 26.28
CA PRO A 513 -14.97 6.51 27.10
C PRO A 513 -14.99 6.93 28.58
N GLU A 514 -15.98 6.45 29.33
CA GLU A 514 -16.05 6.58 30.79
C GLU A 514 -14.93 5.73 31.41
N CYS A 515 -13.73 6.29 31.51
CA CYS A 515 -12.59 5.61 32.10
C CYS A 515 -12.57 5.88 33.61
N ALA A 516 -13.06 4.96 34.42
CA ALA A 516 -12.25 4.53 35.56
C ALA A 516 -11.24 3.55 34.97
N GLU A 517 -9.96 3.90 34.90
CA GLU A 517 -8.97 2.82 34.82
C GLU A 517 -9.12 2.03 36.12
N PRO A 518 -9.43 0.72 36.07
CA PRO A 518 -9.31 -0.06 37.27
C PRO A 518 -7.85 0.06 37.71
N ASP A 519 -7.62 0.70 38.86
CA ASP A 519 -6.36 0.49 39.55
C ASP A 519 -6.42 -0.98 39.98
N ASP A 520 -5.82 -1.86 39.17
CA ASP A 520 -5.71 -3.28 39.47
C ASP A 520 -4.92 -3.52 40.78
N ARG A 521 -4.36 -2.46 41.39
CA ARG A 521 -4.10 -2.46 42.82
C ARG A 521 -5.43 -2.47 43.56
N GLU A 522 -6.00 -3.65 43.74
CA GLU A 522 -6.71 -3.93 44.99
C GLU A 522 -5.84 -3.39 46.15
N ASN A 523 -6.47 -2.83 47.19
CA ASN A 523 -5.81 -2.38 48.42
C ASN A 523 -5.02 -3.53 49.09
N THR A 524 -3.90 -3.92 48.50
CA THR A 524 -2.92 -4.80 49.11
C THR A 524 -2.07 -3.90 49.99
N ASP A 525 -2.12 -4.11 51.30
CA ASP A 525 -1.26 -3.44 52.28
C ASP A 525 0.17 -3.29 51.72
N ASP A 526 0.55 -2.07 51.34
CA ASP A 526 1.84 -1.72 50.74
C ASP A 526 3.05 -1.98 51.68
N ASN A 527 2.79 -2.46 52.90
CA ASN A 527 3.78 -2.68 53.95
C ASN A 527 4.42 -4.09 53.96
N ASN A 528 4.09 -4.98 53.02
CA ASN A 528 4.62 -6.36 53.03
C ASN A 528 5.08 -6.90 51.66
N TYR A 529 5.76 -6.07 50.85
CA TYR A 529 6.40 -6.55 49.61
C TYR A 529 7.62 -7.41 49.92
N GLN A 530 7.52 -8.73 49.68
CA GLN A 530 8.69 -9.58 49.54
C GLN A 530 9.30 -9.39 48.14
N VAL A 531 10.49 -8.78 48.11
CA VAL A 531 11.29 -8.70 46.87
C VAL A 531 11.85 -10.07 46.55
N ARG A 532 11.26 -10.72 45.54
CA ARG A 532 11.79 -11.99 45.02
C ARG A 532 13.02 -11.75 44.16
N LYS A 533 14.13 -12.40 44.48
CA LYS A 533 15.31 -12.39 43.59
C LYS A 533 15.20 -13.55 42.61
N ALA A 534 15.32 -13.23 41.33
CA ALA A 534 15.43 -14.22 40.27
C ALA A 534 16.83 -14.19 39.64
N ALA A 535 17.38 -15.37 39.31
CA ALA A 535 18.66 -15.49 38.61
C ALA A 535 18.48 -16.25 37.28
N TYR A 536 19.05 -15.73 36.19
CA TYR A 536 19.14 -16.44 34.91
C TYR A 536 20.54 -17.01 34.74
N LEU A 537 20.64 -18.33 34.54
CA LEU A 537 21.91 -19.05 34.57
C LEU A 537 22.00 -20.01 33.37
N HIS A 538 23.21 -20.11 32.82
CA HIS A 538 23.51 -20.90 31.62
C HIS A 538 24.33 -22.16 31.93
N ASP A 539 24.66 -22.40 33.21
CA ASP A 539 25.51 -23.50 33.66
C ASP A 539 24.93 -24.15 34.93
N ILE A 540 24.93 -25.49 34.96
CA ILE A 540 24.30 -26.25 36.05
C ILE A 540 25.05 -26.13 37.37
N ALA A 541 26.38 -25.91 37.35
CA ALA A 541 27.13 -25.68 38.57
C ALA A 541 26.79 -24.31 39.17
N GLN A 542 26.59 -23.29 38.33
CA GLN A 542 26.09 -21.99 38.76
C GLN A 542 24.68 -22.08 39.35
N VAL A 543 23.79 -22.92 38.79
CA VAL A 543 22.42 -23.14 39.31
C VAL A 543 22.46 -23.68 40.73
N LYS A 544 23.26 -24.72 40.99
CA LYS A 544 23.41 -25.28 42.35
C LYS A 544 23.89 -24.23 43.34
N LYS A 545 24.84 -23.39 42.92
CA LYS A 545 25.35 -22.30 43.75
C LYS A 545 24.28 -21.22 44.00
N ALA A 546 23.55 -20.82 42.97
CA ALA A 546 22.49 -19.81 43.09
C ALA A 546 21.31 -20.30 43.94
N ALA A 547 20.96 -21.58 43.88
CA ALA A 547 19.95 -22.20 44.74
C ALA A 547 20.31 -22.18 46.23
N SER A 548 21.61 -22.07 46.55
CA SER A 548 22.10 -21.93 47.92
C SER A 548 22.17 -20.47 48.41
N VAL A 549 21.90 -19.48 47.56
CA VAL A 549 21.94 -18.05 47.93
C VAL A 549 20.62 -17.64 48.57
N SER A 550 20.68 -17.12 49.80
CA SER A 550 19.50 -16.64 50.53
C SER A 550 18.73 -15.55 49.76
N GLY A 551 17.42 -15.76 49.64
CA GLY A 551 16.49 -14.85 48.96
C GLY A 551 16.39 -15.02 47.44
N VAL A 552 17.10 -15.99 46.84
CA VAL A 552 16.84 -16.42 45.45
C VAL A 552 15.69 -17.42 45.47
N GLU A 553 14.52 -16.99 45.00
CA GLU A 553 13.29 -17.79 45.00
C GLU A 553 12.95 -18.36 43.63
N SER A 554 13.62 -17.89 42.57
CA SER A 554 13.39 -18.35 41.21
C SER A 554 14.69 -18.41 40.42
N ILE A 555 14.91 -19.53 39.74
CA ILE A 555 16.06 -19.72 38.85
C ILE A 555 15.53 -20.04 37.46
N TYR A 556 15.87 -19.18 36.50
CA TYR A 556 15.61 -19.38 35.09
C TYR A 556 16.81 -20.11 34.48
N LEU A 557 16.54 -21.23 33.81
CA LEU A 557 17.55 -22.05 33.16
C LEU A 557 17.56 -21.76 31.65
N ASP A 558 18.74 -21.67 31.07
CA ASP A 558 18.88 -21.63 29.62
C ASP A 558 18.34 -22.94 29.00
N TYR A 559 17.54 -22.84 27.94
CA TYR A 559 16.91 -23.99 27.32
C TYR A 559 17.92 -25.06 26.89
N LYS A 560 19.16 -24.69 26.56
CA LYS A 560 20.23 -25.62 26.17
C LYS A 560 20.56 -26.63 27.27
N MET A 561 20.35 -26.26 28.54
CA MET A 561 20.59 -27.13 29.69
C MET A 561 19.64 -28.34 29.74
N PHE A 562 18.51 -28.31 29.01
CA PHE A 562 17.58 -29.44 28.90
C PHE A 562 17.94 -30.41 27.77
N TYR A 563 18.86 -30.04 26.88
CA TYR A 563 19.25 -30.86 25.70
C TYR A 563 20.71 -31.32 25.76
N MET A 564 21.49 -30.87 26.74
CA MET A 564 22.84 -31.34 27.01
C MET A 564 22.79 -32.46 28.06
N ASN A 565 22.46 -33.67 27.62
CA ASN A 565 22.79 -34.92 28.33
C ASN A 565 23.72 -35.75 27.47
#